data_AF-A0A7X8G686-F1
#
_entry.id   AF-A0A7X8G686-F1
#
_cell.length_a   1.000
_cell.length_b   1.000
_cell.length_c   1.000
_cell.angle_alpha   90.00
_cell.angle_beta   90.00
_cell.angle_gamma   90.00
#
_symmetry.space_group_name_H-M   'P 1'
#
loop_
_entity.id
_entity.type
_entity.pdbx_description
1 polymer ?
#
loop_
_entity_poly.entity_id
_entity_poly.type
_entity_poly.pdbx_seq_one_letter_code
_entity_poly.pdbx_strand_id
1 'polypeptide(L)'
;MEALRIHLTQTSANYKREEVIENKMTYPLPPFSTVIGALHHVCGFESYRPMDISIQGDYHALGKEPYIDHCFLNSTHDDRGILIKMGNPEYLSKAYRRVGYALKPQGNSFRDSKTVMEEERTLIKEYRDLKNLNDEISVFKKGRLIGFMDLIKTRKVTLSEKKKRYEKKSTDYFIIEAREKEIKQIEKSIKNREKSFIEQNYRIPIGKFKTLTTSLKYYEVLYGVELIIHVKSDRETLYEILGHIDNWKSLGRSEDFVQVKSAKIVELQEEIDSEYESSYHAYLDADLIESGDVLLRDKKLGIDAQGTKYYLNKNYQPTDKTDGKRVFEKKKVYYTSEYKVDSETRNVYLDKSEKEPLIVNFL
;
A
#
# COMPACT_ATOMS: atom_id res chain seq x y z
N MET A 1 -11.15 -36.15 -11.24
CA MET A 1 -11.73 -34.85 -10.85
C MET A 1 -11.50 -33.82 -11.95
N GLU A 2 -12.53 -33.09 -12.39
CA GLU A 2 -12.40 -32.01 -13.39
C GLU A 2 -11.69 -30.78 -12.78
N ALA A 3 -10.73 -30.19 -13.51
CA ALA A 3 -10.04 -28.94 -13.13
C ALA A 3 -9.64 -28.14 -14.37
N LEU A 4 -9.38 -26.84 -14.22
CA LEU A 4 -8.83 -25.99 -15.28
C LEU A 4 -7.31 -25.89 -15.12
N ARG A 5 -6.54 -26.35 -16.11
CA ARG A 5 -5.09 -26.09 -16.19
C ARG A 5 -4.81 -24.86 -17.04
N ILE A 6 -3.95 -23.99 -16.53
CA ILE A 6 -3.48 -22.77 -17.20
C ILE A 6 -1.96 -22.81 -17.20
N HIS A 7 -1.38 -22.78 -18.40
CA HIS A 7 0.06 -22.68 -18.62
C HIS A 7 0.38 -21.29 -19.13
N LEU A 8 1.23 -20.55 -18.42
CA LEU A 8 1.55 -19.17 -18.75
C LEU A 8 3.02 -18.85 -18.50
N THR A 9 3.50 -17.80 -19.15
CA THR A 9 4.88 -17.30 -19.01
C THR A 9 4.89 -15.80 -18.80
N GLN A 10 5.90 -15.30 -18.09
CA GLN A 10 6.16 -13.87 -17.90
C GLN A 10 7.64 -13.59 -18.15
N THR A 11 7.97 -12.54 -18.92
CA THR A 11 9.37 -12.14 -19.11
C THR A 11 9.99 -11.65 -17.80
N SER A 12 9.20 -10.97 -16.97
CA SER A 12 9.57 -10.55 -15.62
C SER A 12 8.36 -10.52 -14.70
N ALA A 13 8.56 -10.79 -13.41
CA ALA A 13 7.51 -10.68 -12.41
C ALA A 13 8.03 -10.26 -11.03
N ASN A 14 7.22 -9.52 -10.28
CA ASN A 14 7.37 -9.34 -8.84
C ASN A 14 6.06 -9.75 -8.14
N TYR A 15 6.13 -10.84 -7.37
CA TYR A 15 5.08 -11.31 -6.49
C TYR A 15 5.36 -10.79 -5.08
N LYS A 16 5.03 -9.53 -4.85
CA LYS A 16 5.42 -8.77 -3.66
C LYS A 16 5.21 -9.56 -2.35
N ARG A 17 6.26 -9.59 -1.53
CA ARG A 17 6.18 -10.05 -0.14
C ARG A 17 5.65 -8.94 0.77
N GLU A 18 4.47 -9.16 1.34
CA GLU A 18 3.75 -8.16 2.14
C GLU A 18 4.51 -7.72 3.40
N GLU A 19 5.32 -8.63 3.96
CA GLU A 19 6.03 -8.46 5.23
C GLU A 19 7.31 -7.61 5.11
N VAL A 20 7.76 -7.29 3.88
CA VAL A 20 9.02 -6.57 3.64
C VAL A 20 8.74 -5.14 3.21
N ILE A 21 9.15 -4.19 4.05
CA ILE A 21 8.86 -2.75 3.90
C ILE A 21 10.00 -2.01 3.19
N GLU A 22 11.25 -2.38 3.48
CA GLU A 22 12.42 -1.66 2.96
C GLU A 22 12.67 -1.98 1.49
N ASN A 23 13.10 -3.20 1.18
CA ASN A 23 13.26 -3.67 -0.18
C ASN A 23 11.99 -4.38 -0.64
N LYS A 24 11.59 -4.16 -1.89
CA LYS A 24 10.38 -4.81 -2.44
C LYS A 24 10.76 -6.22 -2.90
N MET A 25 10.76 -7.14 -1.94
CA MET A 25 11.08 -8.55 -2.17
C MET A 25 9.94 -9.29 -2.86
N THR A 26 10.27 -10.40 -3.51
CA THR A 26 9.30 -11.24 -4.23
C THR A 26 9.24 -12.65 -3.66
N TYR A 27 8.07 -13.27 -3.70
CA TYR A 27 7.94 -14.73 -3.58
C TYR A 27 8.48 -15.40 -4.86
N PRO A 28 8.94 -16.66 -4.79
CA PRO A 28 9.44 -17.39 -5.96
C PRO A 28 8.35 -17.78 -6.95
N LEU A 29 7.11 -17.93 -6.47
CA LEU A 29 5.89 -18.17 -7.24
C LEU A 29 4.80 -17.20 -6.73
N PRO A 30 3.72 -16.94 -7.48
CA PRO A 30 2.69 -16.01 -7.04
C PRO A 30 1.91 -16.55 -5.83
N PRO A 31 1.61 -15.73 -4.81
CA PRO A 31 0.69 -16.11 -3.74
C PRO A 31 -0.69 -16.46 -4.28
N PHE A 32 -1.41 -17.34 -3.58
CA PHE A 32 -2.74 -17.80 -3.98
C PHE A 32 -3.71 -16.65 -4.22
N SER A 33 -3.79 -15.72 -3.28
CA SER A 33 -4.61 -14.50 -3.39
C SER A 33 -4.31 -13.65 -4.64
N THR A 34 -3.06 -13.65 -5.11
CA THR A 34 -2.66 -12.91 -6.31
C THR A 34 -3.22 -13.58 -7.56
N VAL A 35 -3.14 -14.90 -7.66
CA VAL A 35 -3.72 -15.69 -8.76
C VAL A 35 -5.24 -15.61 -8.75
N ILE A 36 -5.87 -15.87 -7.60
CA ILE A 36 -7.32 -15.82 -7.43
C ILE A 36 -7.85 -14.42 -7.78
N GLY A 37 -7.21 -13.36 -7.29
CA GLY A 37 -7.58 -11.99 -7.61
C GLY A 37 -7.44 -11.65 -9.10
N ALA A 38 -6.39 -12.15 -9.75
CA ALA A 38 -6.20 -11.98 -11.19
C ALA A 38 -7.32 -12.69 -11.98
N LEU A 39 -7.66 -13.93 -11.63
CA LEU A 39 -8.74 -14.69 -12.27
C LEU A 39 -10.11 -14.01 -12.11
N HIS A 40 -10.40 -13.48 -10.91
CA HIS A 40 -11.62 -12.72 -10.67
C HIS A 40 -11.69 -11.46 -11.53
N HIS A 41 -10.57 -10.73 -11.64
CA HIS A 41 -10.49 -9.54 -12.47
C HIS A 41 -10.65 -9.86 -13.96
N VAL A 42 -10.07 -10.96 -14.43
CA VAL A 42 -10.20 -11.44 -15.82
C VAL A 42 -11.65 -11.74 -16.19
N CYS A 43 -12.41 -12.34 -15.28
CA CYS A 43 -13.82 -12.67 -15.49
C CYS A 43 -14.79 -11.53 -15.13
N GLY A 44 -14.30 -10.44 -14.54
CA GLY A 44 -15.16 -9.34 -14.07
C GLY A 44 -16.10 -9.73 -12.92
N PHE A 45 -15.72 -10.67 -12.05
CA PHE A 45 -16.57 -11.12 -10.95
C PHE A 45 -16.80 -10.00 -9.92
N GLU A 46 -18.08 -9.71 -9.64
CA GLU A 46 -18.48 -8.74 -8.60
C GLU A 46 -18.57 -9.36 -7.19
N SER A 47 -18.63 -10.69 -7.12
CA SER A 47 -18.67 -11.47 -5.88
C SER A 47 -17.56 -12.51 -5.87
N TYR A 48 -17.12 -12.87 -4.66
CA TYR A 48 -16.06 -13.88 -4.50
C TYR A 48 -16.57 -15.26 -4.91
N ARG A 49 -15.87 -15.89 -5.86
CA ARG A 49 -16.07 -17.27 -6.31
C ARG A 49 -15.02 -18.16 -5.62
N PRO A 50 -15.42 -19.08 -4.73
CA PRO A 50 -14.50 -19.99 -4.07
C PRO A 50 -13.74 -20.86 -5.07
N MET A 51 -12.41 -20.92 -4.92
CA MET A 51 -11.56 -21.78 -5.71
C MET A 51 -10.35 -22.22 -4.89
N ASP A 52 -9.92 -23.45 -5.13
CA ASP A 52 -8.64 -23.96 -4.66
C ASP A 52 -7.69 -24.00 -5.84
N ILE A 53 -6.41 -23.72 -5.60
CA ILE A 53 -5.42 -23.64 -6.67
C ILE A 53 -4.16 -24.39 -6.32
N SER A 54 -3.60 -25.06 -7.32
CA SER A 54 -2.25 -25.61 -7.28
C SER A 54 -1.36 -24.74 -8.14
N ILE A 55 -0.18 -24.39 -7.64
CA ILE A 55 0.77 -23.52 -8.35
C ILE A 55 2.10 -24.24 -8.43
N GLN A 56 2.54 -24.48 -9.66
CA GLN A 56 3.83 -25.04 -10.01
C GLN A 56 4.51 -24.12 -11.03
N GLY A 57 5.83 -24.14 -11.10
CA GLY A 57 6.56 -23.36 -12.09
C GLY A 57 8.00 -23.10 -11.70
N ASP A 58 8.70 -22.45 -12.62
CA ASP A 58 10.11 -22.11 -12.51
C ASP A 58 10.38 -20.68 -12.97
N TYR A 59 11.56 -20.18 -12.64
CA TYR A 59 12.09 -18.93 -13.16
C TYR A 59 13.58 -19.09 -13.46
N HIS A 60 14.09 -18.37 -14.45
CA HIS A 60 15.49 -18.50 -14.85
C HIS A 60 16.46 -17.77 -13.92
N ALA A 61 16.08 -16.57 -13.44
CA ALA A 61 16.96 -15.77 -12.60
C ALA A 61 16.18 -14.82 -11.67
N LEU A 62 16.80 -14.51 -10.52
CA LEU A 62 16.37 -13.47 -9.60
C LEU A 62 17.33 -12.28 -9.71
N GLY A 63 16.84 -11.13 -10.16
CA GLY A 63 17.60 -9.89 -10.23
C GLY A 63 17.16 -8.86 -9.18
N LYS A 64 17.98 -7.80 -9.04
CA LYS A 64 17.69 -6.65 -8.18
C LYS A 64 17.76 -5.37 -8.99
N GLU A 65 16.62 -4.69 -9.14
CA GLU A 65 16.52 -3.43 -9.87
C GLU A 65 16.57 -2.25 -8.88
N PRO A 66 17.57 -1.34 -8.98
CA PRO A 66 17.66 -0.18 -8.10
C PRO A 66 16.59 0.86 -8.45
N TYR A 67 16.00 1.47 -7.43
CA TYR A 67 15.13 2.63 -7.58
C TYR A 67 15.41 3.68 -6.50
N ILE A 68 15.08 4.92 -6.82
CA ILE A 68 15.15 6.04 -5.87
C ILE A 68 13.80 6.11 -5.16
N ASP A 69 13.83 5.84 -3.86
CA ASP A 69 12.69 6.03 -2.98
C ASP A 69 12.63 7.48 -2.49
N HIS A 70 11.44 8.05 -2.55
CA HIS A 70 11.19 9.44 -2.19
C HIS A 70 10.48 9.50 -0.84
N CYS A 71 11.22 9.85 0.20
CA CYS A 71 10.71 9.94 1.56
C CYS A 71 10.32 11.39 1.88
N PHE A 72 9.03 11.67 1.92
CA PHE A 72 8.50 12.97 2.34
C PHE A 72 8.48 13.06 3.85
N LEU A 73 9.17 14.05 4.43
CA LEU A 73 9.18 14.26 5.87
C LEU A 73 7.86 14.90 6.32
N ASN A 74 7.38 14.48 7.49
CA ASN A 74 6.14 14.98 8.08
C ASN A 74 6.21 16.47 8.46
N SER A 75 7.43 16.97 8.69
CA SER A 75 7.67 18.38 8.94
C SER A 75 8.66 18.96 7.94
N THR A 76 8.41 20.21 7.54
CA THR A 76 9.31 20.96 6.66
C THR A 76 10.51 21.42 7.48
N HIS A 77 11.47 20.51 7.63
CA HIS A 77 12.76 20.78 8.25
C HIS A 77 13.55 21.76 7.39
N ASP A 78 13.98 22.87 7.99
CA ASP A 78 14.72 23.95 7.32
C ASP A 78 16.20 23.60 7.07
N ASP A 79 16.69 22.48 7.59
CA ASP A 79 18.11 22.20 7.74
C ASP A 79 18.63 20.99 6.96
N ARG A 80 17.77 20.20 6.31
CA ARG A 80 18.15 18.90 5.73
C ARG A 80 17.41 18.58 4.44
N GLY A 81 18.00 17.67 3.64
CA GLY A 81 17.36 17.11 2.45
C GLY A 81 17.15 18.12 1.32
N ILE A 82 16.07 17.90 0.57
CA ILE A 82 15.66 18.71 -0.58
C ILE A 82 14.39 19.45 -0.21
N LEU A 83 14.41 20.78 -0.26
CA LEU A 83 13.20 21.58 -0.15
C LEU A 83 12.46 21.52 -1.48
N ILE A 84 11.20 21.11 -1.43
CA ILE A 84 10.34 20.96 -2.60
C ILE A 84 9.03 21.72 -2.40
N LYS A 85 8.41 22.13 -3.51
CA LYS A 85 7.05 22.63 -3.54
C LYS A 85 6.16 21.65 -4.31
N MET A 86 5.15 21.14 -3.63
CA MET A 86 4.17 20.22 -4.20
C MET A 86 3.15 20.96 -5.07
N GLY A 87 2.76 20.35 -6.19
CA GLY A 87 1.63 20.84 -6.98
C GLY A 87 0.32 20.72 -6.20
N ASN A 88 0.08 19.54 -5.62
CA ASN A 88 -1.01 19.27 -4.69
C ASN A 88 -0.45 18.66 -3.38
N PRO A 89 -0.60 19.31 -2.21
CA PRO A 89 -0.09 18.81 -0.94
C PRO A 89 -0.81 17.57 -0.41
N GLU A 90 -2.00 17.24 -0.92
CA GLU A 90 -2.79 16.07 -0.52
C GLU A 90 -2.22 14.76 -1.07
N TYR A 91 -1.50 14.81 -2.20
CA TYR A 91 -0.97 13.62 -2.88
C TYR A 91 0.56 13.59 -2.86
N LEU A 92 1.14 12.69 -2.07
CA LEU A 92 2.57 12.42 -2.08
C LEU A 92 2.98 11.76 -3.41
N SER A 93 3.49 12.57 -4.33
CA SER A 93 3.84 12.14 -5.69
C SER A 93 5.15 12.77 -6.15
N LYS A 94 5.71 12.25 -7.24
CA LYS A 94 6.88 12.84 -7.90
C LYS A 94 6.60 14.18 -8.59
N ALA A 95 5.34 14.62 -8.61
CA ALA A 95 4.92 15.90 -9.20
C ALA A 95 5.19 17.07 -8.24
N TYR A 96 6.47 17.36 -8.00
CA TYR A 96 6.93 18.50 -7.22
C TYR A 96 7.97 19.30 -8.00
N ARG A 97 8.15 20.56 -7.60
CA ARG A 97 9.25 21.41 -8.06
C ARG A 97 10.32 21.46 -6.98
N ARG A 98 11.57 21.28 -7.38
CA ARG A 98 12.72 21.45 -6.47
C ARG A 98 12.94 22.94 -6.24
N VAL A 99 13.03 23.32 -4.97
CA VAL A 99 13.31 24.70 -4.55
C VAL A 99 14.81 24.86 -4.30
N GLY A 100 15.41 23.88 -3.63
CA GLY A 100 16.84 23.82 -3.35
C GLY A 100 17.18 22.60 -2.49
N TYR A 101 18.47 22.40 -2.19
CA TYR A 101 18.92 21.30 -1.33
C TYR A 101 20.03 21.73 -0.36
N ALA A 102 20.10 21.04 0.77
CA ALA A 102 21.11 21.24 1.80
C ALA A 102 22.47 20.67 1.36
N LEU A 103 23.57 21.41 1.58
CA LEU A 103 24.92 20.97 1.20
C LEU A 103 25.62 20.17 2.31
N LYS A 104 25.20 20.33 3.56
CA LYS A 104 25.76 19.60 4.71
C LYS A 104 24.70 18.68 5.34
N PRO A 105 25.09 17.67 6.12
CA PRO A 105 24.14 16.85 6.89
C PRO A 105 23.36 17.64 7.95
N GLN A 106 23.97 18.68 8.54
CA GLN A 106 23.40 19.49 9.61
C GLN A 106 23.87 20.95 9.51
N GLY A 107 23.13 21.85 10.17
CA GLY A 107 23.50 23.27 10.30
C GLY A 107 23.20 24.14 9.08
N ASN A 108 22.38 23.64 8.15
CA ASN A 108 21.88 24.40 7.01
C ASN A 108 20.63 25.19 7.39
N SER A 109 20.28 26.18 6.56
CA SER A 109 18.99 26.88 6.65
C SER A 109 18.57 27.35 5.27
N PHE A 110 17.40 26.87 4.80
CA PHE A 110 16.78 27.39 3.59
C PHE A 110 16.26 28.81 3.81
N ARG A 111 15.77 29.11 5.02
CA ARG A 111 15.35 30.47 5.42
C ARG A 111 16.51 31.47 5.32
N ASP A 112 17.66 31.15 5.91
CA ASP A 112 18.80 32.09 6.05
C ASP A 112 19.84 31.95 4.92
N SER A 113 19.59 31.10 3.92
CA SER A 113 20.54 30.78 2.83
C SER A 113 21.87 30.19 3.33
N LYS A 114 21.86 29.51 4.48
CA LYS A 114 23.07 28.96 5.10
C LYS A 114 23.35 27.57 4.54
N THR A 115 24.45 27.42 3.81
CA THR A 115 24.92 26.14 3.24
C THR A 115 23.85 25.36 2.47
N VAL A 116 23.03 26.07 1.70
CA VAL A 116 22.03 25.50 0.80
C VAL A 116 22.33 25.90 -0.65
N MET A 117 21.99 25.05 -1.60
CA MET A 117 21.96 25.40 -3.02
C MET A 117 20.53 25.71 -3.43
N GLU A 118 20.31 26.92 -3.93
CA GLU A 118 19.02 27.38 -4.44
C GLU A 118 18.91 27.06 -5.93
N GLU A 119 17.89 26.28 -6.30
CA GLU A 119 17.62 25.95 -7.70
C GLU A 119 16.59 26.93 -8.28
N GLU A 120 15.53 27.24 -7.51
CA GLU A 120 14.44 28.10 -7.98
C GLU A 120 14.25 29.34 -7.08
N ARG A 121 14.76 30.48 -7.56
CA ARG A 121 14.78 31.77 -6.82
C ARG A 121 13.40 32.31 -6.44
N THR A 122 12.40 32.09 -7.28
CA THR A 122 11.02 32.53 -7.01
C THR A 122 10.40 31.75 -5.86
N LEU A 123 10.60 30.43 -5.84
CA LEU A 123 10.03 29.55 -4.82
C LEU A 123 10.75 29.65 -3.47
N ILE A 124 12.08 29.83 -3.48
CA ILE A 124 12.81 30.02 -2.21
C ILE A 124 12.42 31.35 -1.56
N LYS A 125 12.19 32.40 -2.37
CA LYS A 125 11.68 33.68 -1.88
C LYS A 125 10.28 33.52 -1.28
N GLU A 126 9.37 32.87 -1.99
CA GLU A 126 8.02 32.57 -1.47
C GLU A 126 8.09 31.80 -0.13
N TYR A 127 8.96 30.79 -0.02
CA TYR A 127 9.16 30.05 1.22
C TYR A 127 9.61 30.96 2.38
N ARG A 128 10.57 31.85 2.13
CA ARG A 128 11.08 32.82 3.12
C ARG A 128 10.01 33.82 3.54
N ASP A 129 9.28 34.36 2.57
CA ASP A 129 8.21 35.32 2.80
C ASP A 129 7.11 34.69 3.68
N LEU A 130 6.77 33.42 3.45
CA LEU A 130 5.83 32.68 4.30
C LEU A 130 6.35 32.45 5.72
N LYS A 131 7.66 32.18 5.90
CA LYS A 131 8.27 32.06 7.23
C LYS A 131 8.25 33.40 7.98
N ASN A 132 8.56 34.49 7.29
CA ASN A 132 8.50 35.84 7.85
C ASN A 132 7.06 36.22 8.24
N LEU A 133 6.09 35.92 7.38
CA LEU A 133 4.67 36.13 7.66
C LEU A 133 4.21 35.39 8.91
N ASN A 134 4.68 34.16 9.15
CA ASN A 134 4.35 33.43 10.37
C ASN A 134 4.86 34.12 11.64
N ASP A 135 6.05 34.72 11.57
CA ASP A 135 6.63 35.48 12.70
C ASP A 135 5.84 36.76 12.94
N GLU A 136 5.47 37.49 11.88
CA GLU A 136 4.60 38.67 11.96
C GLU A 136 3.22 38.33 12.56
N ILE A 137 2.61 37.23 12.13
CA ILE A 137 1.35 36.71 12.69
C ILE A 137 1.52 36.41 14.19
N SER A 138 2.63 35.78 14.59
CA SER A 138 2.92 35.45 15.99
C SER A 138 3.05 36.71 16.85
N VAL A 139 3.77 37.73 16.36
CA VAL A 139 3.93 39.02 17.03
C VAL A 139 2.57 39.74 17.15
N PHE A 140 1.79 39.79 16.07
CA PHE A 140 0.46 40.41 16.07
C PHE A 140 -0.49 39.75 17.08
N LYS A 141 -0.49 38.41 17.12
CA LYS A 141 -1.28 37.63 18.08
C LYS A 141 -0.90 37.97 19.51
N LYS A 142 0.40 37.92 19.84
CA LYS A 142 0.90 38.17 21.20
C LYS A 142 0.69 39.60 21.67
N GLY A 143 0.76 40.57 20.76
CA GLY A 143 0.59 42.00 21.08
C GLY A 143 -0.86 42.47 20.95
N ARG A 144 -1.23 42.90 19.74
CA ARG A 144 -2.48 43.65 19.49
C ARG A 144 -3.72 42.80 19.68
N LEU A 145 -3.70 41.55 19.24
CA LEU A 145 -4.88 40.70 19.29
C LEU A 145 -5.25 40.32 20.72
N ILE A 146 -4.28 39.86 21.53
CA ILE A 146 -4.52 39.55 22.95
C ILE A 146 -5.03 40.78 23.68
N GLY A 147 -4.37 41.94 23.54
CA GLY A 147 -4.82 43.17 24.19
C GLY A 147 -6.24 43.58 23.80
N PHE A 148 -6.61 43.44 22.52
CA PHE A 148 -7.97 43.72 22.07
C PHE A 148 -8.99 42.70 22.58
N MET A 149 -8.62 41.42 22.62
CA MET A 149 -9.47 40.35 23.15
C MET A 149 -9.71 40.51 24.67
N ASP A 150 -8.72 40.98 25.41
CA ASP A 150 -8.85 41.30 26.83
C ASP A 150 -9.76 42.50 27.07
N LEU A 151 -9.67 43.54 26.23
CA LEU A 151 -10.61 44.68 26.27
C LEU A 151 -12.05 44.23 25.99
N ILE A 152 -12.26 43.36 24.99
CA ILE A 152 -13.57 42.76 24.73
C ILE A 152 -14.07 41.99 25.95
N LYS A 153 -13.21 41.18 26.56
CA LYS A 153 -13.57 40.38 27.75
C LYS A 153 -14.00 41.27 28.91
N THR A 154 -13.21 42.31 29.23
CA THR A 154 -13.55 43.30 30.25
C THR A 154 -14.88 43.99 29.94
N ARG A 155 -15.09 44.42 28.68
CA ARG A 155 -16.32 45.10 28.28
C ARG A 155 -17.56 44.20 28.39
N LYS A 156 -17.44 42.90 28.09
CA LYS A 156 -18.52 41.91 28.27
C LYS A 156 -18.88 41.75 29.75
N VAL A 157 -17.90 41.71 30.65
CA VAL A 157 -18.14 41.66 32.11
C VAL A 157 -18.87 42.93 32.56
N THR A 158 -18.37 44.11 32.21
CA THR A 158 -18.99 45.38 32.59
C THR A 158 -20.42 45.52 32.07
N LEU A 159 -20.69 45.11 30.83
CA LEU A 159 -22.06 45.17 30.28
C LEU A 159 -23.00 44.19 30.97
N SER A 160 -22.51 42.99 31.31
CA SER A 160 -23.30 42.00 32.06
C SER A 160 -23.64 42.49 33.47
N GLU A 161 -22.69 43.13 34.16
CA GLU A 161 -22.91 43.76 35.46
C GLU A 161 -23.89 44.94 35.38
N LYS A 162 -23.77 45.79 34.36
CA LYS A 162 -24.71 46.88 34.12
C LYS A 162 -26.11 46.36 33.83
N LYS A 163 -26.24 45.31 33.02
CA LYS A 163 -27.52 44.68 32.67
C LYS A 163 -28.29 44.18 33.90
N LYS A 164 -27.59 43.70 34.93
CA LYS A 164 -28.19 43.24 36.20
C LYS A 164 -28.81 44.36 37.04
N ARG A 165 -28.46 45.64 36.79
CA ARG A 165 -28.95 46.80 37.55
C ARG A 165 -30.27 47.37 37.03
N TYR A 166 -30.75 46.93 35.88
CA TYR A 166 -31.99 47.42 35.26
C TYR A 166 -33.08 46.34 35.28
N GLU A 167 -34.33 46.76 35.44
CA GLU A 167 -35.47 45.86 35.39
C GLU A 167 -35.60 45.16 34.02
N LYS A 168 -36.02 43.89 34.05
CA LYS A 168 -36.25 43.12 32.83
C LYS A 168 -37.36 43.79 32.02
N LYS A 169 -37.06 44.12 30.75
CA LYS A 169 -37.92 44.81 29.77
C LYS A 169 -37.93 46.35 29.81
N SER A 170 -37.05 46.99 30.60
CA SER A 170 -36.84 48.44 30.45
C SER A 170 -36.15 48.75 29.11
N THR A 171 -36.33 49.98 28.63
CA THR A 171 -35.62 50.49 27.43
C THR A 171 -34.10 50.37 27.58
N ASP A 172 -33.56 50.72 28.74
CA ASP A 172 -32.13 50.61 29.05
C ASP A 172 -31.61 49.16 29.04
N TYR A 173 -32.43 48.21 29.50
CA TYR A 173 -32.10 46.78 29.45
C TYR A 173 -31.93 46.30 28.00
N PHE A 174 -32.84 46.69 27.09
CA PHE A 174 -32.76 46.32 25.68
C PHE A 174 -31.56 46.94 24.96
N ILE A 175 -31.20 48.18 25.29
CA ILE A 175 -30.01 48.85 24.74
C ILE A 175 -28.73 48.09 25.13
N ILE A 176 -28.60 47.72 26.41
CA ILE A 176 -27.43 46.97 26.91
C ILE A 176 -27.40 45.56 26.29
N GLU A 177 -28.54 44.90 26.15
CA GLU A 177 -28.64 43.58 25.51
C GLU A 177 -28.25 43.61 24.02
N ALA A 178 -28.69 44.63 23.28
CA ALA A 178 -28.28 44.83 21.89
C ALA A 178 -26.75 45.01 21.79
N ARG A 179 -26.17 45.81 22.69
CA ARG A 179 -24.73 46.04 22.75
C ARG A 179 -23.92 44.79 23.13
N GLU A 180 -24.42 43.96 24.03
CA GLU A 180 -23.81 42.65 24.34
C GLU A 180 -23.80 41.71 23.12
N LYS A 181 -24.90 41.66 22.37
CA LYS A 181 -25.01 40.87 21.13
C LYS A 181 -24.02 41.37 20.07
N GLU A 182 -23.93 42.68 19.90
CA GLU A 182 -22.99 43.31 18.97
C GLU A 182 -21.53 42.97 19.33
N ILE A 183 -21.14 43.07 20.60
CA ILE A 183 -19.77 42.71 21.03
C ILE A 183 -19.48 41.22 20.83
N LYS A 184 -20.45 40.34 21.09
CA LYS A 184 -20.30 38.90 20.80
C LYS A 184 -20.12 38.63 19.30
N GLN A 185 -20.85 39.35 18.45
CA GLN A 185 -20.70 39.26 16.98
C GLN A 185 -19.34 39.77 16.52
N ILE A 186 -18.88 40.91 17.05
CA ILE A 186 -17.55 41.47 16.75
C ILE A 186 -16.45 40.46 17.13
N GLU A 187 -16.49 39.88 18.34
CA GLU A 187 -15.53 38.88 18.78
C GLU A 187 -15.49 37.66 17.84
N LYS A 188 -16.66 37.12 17.46
CA LYS A 188 -16.77 35.99 16.52
C LYS A 188 -16.21 36.36 15.14
N SER A 189 -16.51 37.55 14.65
CA SER A 189 -16.05 38.02 13.34
C SER A 189 -14.52 38.14 13.28
N ILE A 190 -13.89 38.61 14.35
CA ILE A 190 -12.44 38.77 14.44
C ILE A 190 -11.75 37.41 14.47
N LYS A 191 -12.21 36.49 15.33
CA LYS A 191 -11.69 35.11 15.39
C LYS A 191 -11.81 34.40 14.04
N ASN A 192 -12.93 34.57 13.35
CA ASN A 192 -13.13 33.97 12.03
C ASN A 192 -12.22 34.59 10.97
N ARG A 193 -12.06 35.92 10.95
CA ARG A 193 -11.17 36.62 10.02
C ARG A 193 -9.72 36.22 10.25
N GLU A 194 -9.27 36.16 11.50
CA GLU A 194 -7.93 35.70 11.87
C GLU A 194 -7.70 34.27 11.38
N LYS A 195 -8.61 33.34 11.70
CA LYS A 195 -8.51 31.95 11.26
C LYS A 195 -8.44 31.84 9.75
N SER A 196 -9.33 32.53 9.04
CA SER A 196 -9.39 32.49 7.57
C SER A 196 -8.13 33.09 6.94
N PHE A 197 -7.63 34.20 7.48
CA PHE A 197 -6.40 34.83 7.02
C PHE A 197 -5.20 33.89 7.16
N ILE A 198 -5.02 33.28 8.33
CA ILE A 198 -3.91 32.36 8.59
C ILE A 198 -4.02 31.12 7.71
N GLU A 199 -5.22 30.60 7.52
CA GLU A 199 -5.44 29.41 6.69
C GLU A 199 -5.06 29.68 5.23
N GLN A 200 -5.56 30.78 4.65
CA GLN A 200 -5.39 31.11 3.23
C GLN A 200 -3.99 31.66 2.91
N ASN A 201 -3.43 32.50 3.77
CA ASN A 201 -2.18 33.22 3.46
C ASN A 201 -0.93 32.53 4.00
N TYR A 202 -1.08 31.62 4.98
CA TYR A 202 0.06 30.92 5.55
C TYR A 202 -0.07 29.40 5.47
N ARG A 203 -1.08 28.78 6.12
CA ARG A 203 -1.14 27.32 6.27
C ARG A 203 -1.25 26.57 4.96
N ILE A 204 -2.14 27.00 4.06
CA ILE A 204 -2.29 26.39 2.74
C ILE A 204 -1.01 26.59 1.90
N PRO A 205 -0.47 27.82 1.75
CA PRO A 205 0.78 28.02 1.00
C PRO A 205 1.98 27.27 1.57
N ILE A 206 2.24 27.35 2.88
CA ILE A 206 3.40 26.69 3.49
C ILE A 206 3.26 25.17 3.49
N GLY A 207 2.02 24.65 3.57
CA GLY A 207 1.73 23.22 3.50
C GLY A 207 2.10 22.59 2.14
N LYS A 208 2.24 23.40 1.09
CA LYS A 208 2.78 22.94 -0.21
C LYS A 208 4.30 22.70 -0.16
N PHE A 209 5.01 23.30 0.79
CA PHE A 209 6.45 23.11 0.91
C PHE A 209 6.73 21.92 1.85
N LYS A 210 7.49 20.95 1.34
CA LYS A 210 7.92 19.78 2.11
C LYS A 210 9.41 19.57 1.99
N THR A 211 9.95 18.83 2.93
CA THR A 211 11.31 18.32 2.88
C THR A 211 11.28 16.89 2.36
N LEU A 212 12.08 16.63 1.33
CA LEU A 212 12.23 15.34 0.69
C LEU A 212 13.64 14.80 0.98
N THR A 213 13.72 13.54 1.40
CA THR A 213 14.96 12.76 1.37
C THR A 213 14.82 11.64 0.36
N THR A 214 15.94 11.22 -0.21
CA THR A 214 15.99 10.12 -1.17
C THR A 214 16.84 8.99 -0.61
N SER A 215 16.40 7.75 -0.82
CA SER A 215 17.20 6.56 -0.49
C SER A 215 17.26 5.62 -1.69
N LEU A 216 18.38 4.90 -1.81
CA LEU A 216 18.51 3.84 -2.80
C LEU A 216 17.88 2.56 -2.24
N LYS A 217 16.90 2.03 -2.96
CA LYS A 217 16.19 0.79 -2.62
C LYS A 217 16.16 -0.15 -3.81
N TYR A 218 15.76 -1.40 -3.60
CA TYR A 218 15.73 -2.41 -4.65
C TYR A 218 14.37 -3.09 -4.77
N TYR A 219 14.00 -3.42 -6.01
CA TYR A 219 13.00 -4.44 -6.32
C TYR A 219 13.70 -5.75 -6.62
N GLU A 220 13.21 -6.84 -6.05
CA GLU A 220 13.55 -8.16 -6.53
C GLU A 220 12.64 -8.51 -7.72
N VAL A 221 13.22 -8.94 -8.83
CA VAL A 221 12.47 -9.25 -10.05
C VAL A 221 12.87 -10.64 -10.50
N LEU A 222 11.87 -11.52 -10.67
CA LEU A 222 12.04 -12.82 -11.30
C LEU A 222 12.06 -12.62 -12.82
N TYR A 223 12.97 -13.29 -13.53
CA TYR A 223 13.08 -13.22 -14.99
C TYR A 223 12.79 -14.58 -15.62
N GLY A 224 12.04 -14.52 -16.72
CA GLY A 224 11.60 -15.66 -17.52
C GLY A 224 10.91 -16.70 -16.64
N VAL A 225 9.76 -16.31 -16.12
CA VAL A 225 8.92 -17.13 -15.28
C VAL A 225 8.02 -17.99 -16.15
N GLU A 226 7.89 -19.26 -15.79
CA GLU A 226 6.95 -20.21 -16.35
C GLU A 226 6.08 -20.75 -15.22
N LEU A 227 4.75 -20.73 -15.41
CA LEU A 227 3.79 -21.16 -14.40
C LEU A 227 2.80 -22.15 -14.98
N ILE A 228 2.52 -23.18 -14.21
CA ILE A 228 1.43 -24.13 -14.41
C ILE A 228 0.51 -24.01 -13.21
N ILE A 229 -0.71 -23.55 -13.47
CA ILE A 229 -1.73 -23.31 -12.45
C ILE A 229 -2.89 -24.26 -12.71
N HIS A 230 -3.26 -25.05 -11.72
CA HIS A 230 -4.52 -25.81 -11.75
C HIS A 230 -5.53 -25.12 -10.85
N VAL A 231 -6.74 -24.94 -11.35
CA VAL A 231 -7.87 -24.33 -10.64
C VAL A 231 -8.96 -25.36 -10.44
N LYS A 232 -9.36 -25.54 -9.18
CA LYS A 232 -10.52 -26.34 -8.77
C LYS A 232 -11.61 -25.38 -8.29
N SER A 233 -12.76 -25.45 -8.93
CA SER A 233 -13.95 -24.68 -8.57
C SER A 233 -15.19 -25.39 -9.13
N ASP A 234 -16.37 -24.77 -8.98
CA ASP A 234 -17.57 -25.23 -9.65
C ASP A 234 -17.44 -25.10 -11.19
N ARG A 235 -18.20 -25.92 -11.91
CA ARG A 235 -18.12 -26.00 -13.37
C ARG A 235 -18.43 -24.67 -14.07
N GLU A 236 -19.36 -23.87 -13.56
CA GLU A 236 -19.68 -22.56 -14.14
C GLU A 236 -18.45 -21.65 -14.06
N THR A 237 -17.85 -21.56 -12.87
CA THR A 237 -16.64 -20.75 -12.64
C THR A 237 -15.46 -21.20 -13.53
N LEU A 238 -15.21 -22.51 -13.67
CA LEU A 238 -14.10 -23.01 -14.50
C LEU A 238 -14.24 -22.64 -15.99
N TYR A 239 -15.44 -22.79 -16.55
CA TYR A 239 -15.69 -22.48 -17.96
C TYR A 239 -15.74 -20.97 -18.21
N GLU A 240 -16.21 -20.18 -17.23
CA GLU A 240 -16.17 -18.72 -17.31
C GLU A 240 -14.73 -18.19 -17.36
N ILE A 241 -13.86 -18.74 -16.49
CA ILE A 241 -12.42 -18.43 -16.52
C ILE A 241 -11.81 -18.80 -17.87
N LEU A 242 -12.10 -20.00 -18.37
CA LEU A 242 -11.60 -20.46 -19.65
C LEU A 242 -12.06 -19.55 -20.81
N GLY A 243 -13.32 -19.11 -20.80
CA GLY A 243 -13.88 -18.22 -21.83
C GLY A 243 -13.28 -16.82 -21.85
N HIS A 244 -12.73 -16.36 -20.72
CA HIS A 244 -12.13 -15.02 -20.58
C HIS A 244 -10.60 -15.04 -20.47
N ILE A 245 -9.97 -16.21 -20.58
CA ILE A 245 -8.54 -16.36 -20.27
C ILE A 245 -7.63 -15.46 -21.13
N ASP A 246 -8.03 -15.19 -22.37
CA ASP A 246 -7.31 -14.31 -23.29
C ASP A 246 -7.25 -12.84 -22.82
N ASN A 247 -8.10 -12.46 -21.86
CA ASN A 247 -8.08 -11.14 -21.23
C ASN A 247 -7.05 -11.04 -20.09
N TRP A 248 -6.32 -12.10 -19.75
CA TRP A 248 -5.32 -12.09 -18.69
C TRP A 248 -4.07 -11.31 -19.12
N LYS A 249 -3.99 -10.05 -18.69
CA LYS A 249 -2.91 -9.12 -19.09
C LYS A 249 -1.66 -9.20 -18.22
N SER A 250 -1.81 -9.35 -16.91
CA SER A 250 -0.70 -9.26 -15.96
C SER A 250 -0.92 -10.12 -14.71
N LEU A 251 0.16 -10.50 -14.05
CA LEU A 251 0.15 -11.19 -12.77
C LEU A 251 1.29 -10.66 -11.90
N GLY A 252 0.98 -10.22 -10.68
CA GLY A 252 1.89 -9.43 -9.86
C GLY A 252 1.64 -7.94 -10.06
N ARG A 253 2.64 -7.19 -10.56
CA ARG A 253 2.48 -5.75 -10.86
C ARG A 253 1.74 -5.55 -12.17
N SER A 254 1.13 -4.37 -12.36
CA SER A 254 0.41 -4.03 -13.59
C SER A 254 1.28 -4.06 -14.84
N GLU A 255 2.59 -3.85 -14.68
CA GLU A 255 3.60 -3.88 -15.75
C GLU A 255 4.17 -5.28 -16.03
N ASP A 256 3.89 -6.28 -15.17
CA ASP A 256 4.40 -7.64 -15.31
C ASP A 256 3.44 -8.46 -16.19
N PHE A 257 3.63 -8.39 -17.51
CA PHE A 257 2.74 -8.99 -18.49
C PHE A 257 2.74 -10.52 -18.48
N VAL A 258 1.57 -11.09 -18.75
CA VAL A 258 1.34 -12.54 -18.88
C VAL A 258 1.16 -12.92 -20.34
N GLN A 259 1.81 -14.00 -20.75
CA GLN A 259 1.51 -14.71 -22.00
C GLN A 259 0.95 -16.09 -21.65
N VAL A 260 -0.36 -16.27 -21.88
CA VAL A 260 -1.00 -17.59 -21.76
C VAL A 260 -0.56 -18.46 -22.93
N LYS A 261 0.05 -19.61 -22.63
CA LYS A 261 0.48 -20.60 -23.62
C LYS A 261 -0.64 -21.58 -23.92
N SER A 262 -1.35 -22.04 -22.89
CA SER A 262 -2.53 -22.88 -23.04
C SER A 262 -3.45 -22.80 -21.82
N ALA A 263 -4.74 -23.04 -22.04
CA ALA A 263 -5.72 -23.22 -20.98
C ALA A 263 -6.70 -24.33 -21.39
N LYS A 264 -6.88 -25.34 -20.54
CA LYS A 264 -7.69 -26.53 -20.86
C LYS A 264 -8.36 -27.08 -19.60
N ILE A 265 -9.60 -27.52 -19.75
CA ILE A 265 -10.24 -28.39 -18.78
C ILE A 265 -9.57 -29.77 -18.87
N VAL A 266 -9.14 -30.31 -17.73
CA VAL A 266 -8.43 -31.58 -17.60
C VAL A 266 -9.10 -32.47 -16.56
N GLU A 267 -8.98 -33.78 -16.74
CA GLU A 267 -9.44 -34.78 -15.78
C GLU A 267 -8.25 -35.27 -14.95
N LEU A 268 -8.27 -34.99 -13.65
CA LEU A 268 -7.22 -35.35 -12.71
C LEU A 268 -7.46 -36.74 -12.10
N GLN A 269 -6.40 -37.54 -12.04
CA GLN A 269 -6.41 -38.87 -11.44
C GLN A 269 -6.11 -38.78 -9.94
N GLU A 270 -6.92 -39.44 -9.12
CA GLU A 270 -6.71 -39.52 -7.66
C GLU A 270 -5.85 -40.73 -7.27
N GLU A 271 -5.95 -41.82 -8.02
CA GLU A 271 -5.12 -43.00 -7.82
C GLU A 271 -3.76 -42.84 -8.49
N ILE A 272 -2.70 -42.95 -7.70
CA ILE A 272 -1.31 -42.92 -8.16
C ILE A 272 -0.84 -44.35 -8.41
N ASP A 273 -0.55 -44.65 -9.67
CA ASP A 273 -0.21 -46.00 -10.17
C ASP A 273 1.29 -46.32 -10.12
N SER A 274 2.14 -45.31 -9.98
CA SER A 274 3.60 -45.46 -9.90
C SER A 274 4.23 -44.28 -9.16
N GLU A 275 5.54 -44.34 -8.91
CA GLU A 275 6.28 -43.18 -8.44
C GLU A 275 6.36 -42.11 -9.54
N TYR A 276 6.05 -40.86 -9.19
CA TYR A 276 6.21 -39.70 -10.05
C TYR A 276 7.05 -38.64 -9.36
N GLU A 277 8.00 -38.07 -10.10
CA GLU A 277 8.86 -36.99 -9.64
C GLU A 277 8.49 -35.67 -10.31
N SER A 278 8.43 -34.60 -9.52
CA SER A 278 8.08 -33.26 -10.00
C SER A 278 9.16 -32.72 -10.95
N SER A 279 8.73 -32.15 -12.07
CA SER A 279 9.64 -31.43 -12.98
C SER A 279 9.78 -29.94 -12.63
N TYR A 280 8.86 -29.39 -11.84
CA TYR A 280 8.81 -27.97 -11.47
C TYR A 280 8.97 -27.78 -9.97
N HIS A 281 9.33 -26.55 -9.57
CA HIS A 281 9.08 -26.15 -8.18
C HIS A 281 7.58 -25.94 -7.95
N ALA A 282 7.12 -26.11 -6.71
CA ALA A 282 5.72 -25.96 -6.36
C ALA A 282 5.52 -25.38 -4.97
N TYR A 283 4.33 -24.83 -4.73
CA TYR A 283 3.79 -24.71 -3.38
C TYR A 283 3.06 -26.00 -3.01
N LEU A 284 3.56 -26.67 -1.97
CA LEU A 284 3.00 -27.90 -1.42
C LEU A 284 2.41 -27.64 -0.04
N ASP A 285 1.25 -28.23 0.24
CA ASP A 285 0.68 -28.20 1.59
C ASP A 285 1.69 -28.73 2.61
N ALA A 286 1.88 -28.00 3.70
CA ALA A 286 2.74 -28.43 4.78
C ALA A 286 2.24 -29.72 5.42
N ASP A 287 0.93 -29.94 5.46
CA ASP A 287 0.35 -31.13 6.08
C ASP A 287 0.69 -32.39 5.26
N LEU A 288 0.77 -32.29 3.92
CA LEU A 288 1.15 -33.39 3.02
C LEU A 288 2.62 -33.81 3.17
N ILE A 289 3.49 -32.85 3.49
CA ILE A 289 4.90 -33.14 3.76
C ILE A 289 5.07 -33.73 5.16
N GLU A 290 4.34 -33.19 6.13
CA GLU A 290 4.41 -33.63 7.53
C GLU A 290 3.79 -35.03 7.73
N SER A 291 2.79 -35.41 6.93
CA SER A 291 2.21 -36.76 6.90
C SER A 291 3.07 -37.79 6.16
N GLY A 292 4.02 -37.34 5.33
CA GLY A 292 4.79 -38.20 4.42
C GLY A 292 4.07 -38.57 3.13
N ASP A 293 2.90 -37.97 2.84
CA ASP A 293 2.19 -38.17 1.57
C ASP A 293 2.98 -37.62 0.39
N VAL A 294 3.77 -36.56 0.60
CA VAL A 294 4.71 -36.03 -0.40
C VAL A 294 6.14 -36.20 0.10
N LEU A 295 6.93 -36.95 -0.67
CA LEU A 295 8.30 -37.26 -0.35
C LEU A 295 9.22 -36.16 -0.87
N LEU A 296 10.03 -35.59 0.02
CA LEU A 296 11.06 -34.61 -0.35
C LEU A 296 12.39 -35.31 -0.65
N ARG A 297 13.29 -34.58 -1.30
CA ARG A 297 14.63 -35.06 -1.62
C ARG A 297 15.39 -35.53 -0.38
N ASP A 298 16.12 -36.64 -0.53
CA ASP A 298 16.99 -37.19 0.50
C ASP A 298 18.01 -36.17 1.03
N LYS A 299 18.39 -36.34 2.31
CA LYS A 299 19.41 -35.54 3.00
C LYS A 299 20.69 -35.45 2.16
N LYS A 300 21.08 -34.23 1.81
CA LYS A 300 22.41 -33.96 1.24
C LYS A 300 23.35 -33.54 2.36
N LEU A 301 24.43 -34.28 2.58
CA LEU A 301 25.44 -33.99 3.62
C LEU A 301 24.88 -33.94 5.06
N GLY A 302 23.82 -34.71 5.35
CA GLY A 302 23.21 -34.78 6.68
C GLY A 302 22.28 -33.62 7.03
N ILE A 303 22.02 -32.69 6.10
CA ILE A 303 21.06 -31.59 6.25
C ILE A 303 19.76 -31.96 5.53
N ASP A 304 18.64 -31.81 6.23
CA ASP A 304 17.30 -31.99 5.67
C ASP A 304 17.01 -30.92 4.60
N ALA A 305 16.78 -31.35 3.36
CA ALA A 305 16.43 -30.47 2.25
C ALA A 305 14.90 -30.28 2.16
N GLN A 306 14.32 -29.60 3.15
CA GLN A 306 12.85 -29.50 3.31
C GLN A 306 12.19 -28.37 2.50
N GLY A 307 12.94 -27.67 1.64
CA GLY A 307 12.44 -26.49 0.94
C GLY A 307 12.29 -25.25 1.84
N THR A 308 11.59 -24.23 1.35
CA THR A 308 11.34 -22.98 2.09
C THR A 308 9.88 -22.89 2.54
N LYS A 309 9.65 -22.73 3.83
CA LYS A 309 8.31 -22.61 4.40
C LYS A 309 7.74 -21.19 4.27
N TYR A 310 6.51 -21.08 3.77
CA TYR A 310 5.78 -19.82 3.65
C TYR A 310 4.39 -19.89 4.29
N TYR A 311 3.88 -18.74 4.70
CA TYR A 311 2.48 -18.53 5.08
C TYR A 311 1.83 -17.60 4.04
N LEU A 312 1.21 -18.19 3.02
CA LEU A 312 0.69 -17.45 1.87
C LEU A 312 -0.77 -17.08 2.08
N ASN A 313 -1.12 -15.84 1.72
CA ASN A 313 -2.50 -15.37 1.75
C ASN A 313 -3.32 -16.07 0.65
N LYS A 314 -4.44 -16.71 1.01
CA LYS A 314 -5.39 -17.34 0.07
C LYS A 314 -6.53 -16.41 -0.29
N ASN A 315 -7.35 -16.05 0.69
CA ASN A 315 -8.46 -15.12 0.53
C ASN A 315 -8.51 -14.20 1.75
N TYR A 316 -9.46 -13.25 1.76
CA TYR A 316 -9.70 -12.41 2.93
C TYR A 316 -11.18 -12.20 3.16
N GLN A 317 -11.53 -11.96 4.42
CA GLN A 317 -12.84 -11.46 4.81
C GLN A 317 -12.70 -10.01 5.28
N PRO A 318 -13.59 -9.10 4.83
CA PRO A 318 -13.66 -7.76 5.39
C PRO A 318 -14.15 -7.85 6.83
N THR A 319 -13.52 -7.09 7.73
CA THR A 319 -14.05 -6.87 9.09
C THR A 319 -15.14 -5.80 9.07
N ASP A 320 -15.94 -5.73 10.15
CA ASP A 320 -17.04 -4.77 10.26
C ASP A 320 -16.66 -3.32 9.91
N LYS A 321 -17.65 -2.63 9.34
CA LYS A 321 -17.58 -1.50 8.39
C LYS A 321 -16.83 -0.22 8.81
N THR A 322 -16.15 -0.16 9.95
CA THR A 322 -15.54 1.09 10.45
C THR A 322 -14.07 1.31 10.04
N ASP A 323 -13.29 0.24 9.86
CA ASP A 323 -11.83 0.37 9.65
C ASP A 323 -11.31 -0.19 8.31
N GLY A 324 -12.15 -0.86 7.51
CA GLY A 324 -11.74 -1.44 6.22
C GLY A 324 -10.63 -2.50 6.33
N LYS A 325 -10.38 -3.05 7.53
CA LYS A 325 -9.35 -4.07 7.78
C LYS A 325 -9.76 -5.39 7.11
N ARG A 326 -8.78 -6.04 6.48
CA ARG A 326 -8.91 -7.35 5.85
C ARG A 326 -8.26 -8.40 6.75
N VAL A 327 -8.97 -9.47 7.06
CA VAL A 327 -8.40 -10.64 7.75
C VAL A 327 -8.16 -11.71 6.72
N PHE A 328 -6.89 -12.04 6.50
CA PHE A 328 -6.48 -13.01 5.48
C PHE A 328 -6.49 -14.44 6.05
N GLU A 329 -7.07 -15.37 5.29
CA GLU A 329 -6.84 -16.79 5.46
C GLU A 329 -5.44 -17.11 4.93
N LYS A 330 -4.56 -17.66 5.77
CA LYS A 330 -3.19 -18.04 5.39
C LYS A 330 -3.06 -19.55 5.26
N LYS A 331 -2.40 -19.99 4.19
CA LYS A 331 -2.02 -21.39 3.96
C LYS A 331 -0.54 -21.58 4.23
N LYS A 332 -0.22 -22.59 5.04
CA LYS A 332 1.14 -22.97 5.39
C LYS A 332 1.64 -23.94 4.33
N VAL A 333 2.68 -23.55 3.60
CA VAL A 333 3.17 -24.31 2.45
C VAL A 333 4.68 -24.42 2.47
N TYR A 334 5.22 -25.41 1.78
CA TYR A 334 6.63 -25.47 1.41
C TYR A 334 6.79 -25.17 -0.08
N TYR A 335 7.78 -24.34 -0.38
CA TYR A 335 8.31 -24.15 -1.73
C TYR A 335 9.52 -25.07 -1.91
N THR A 336 9.42 -26.03 -2.83
CA THR A 336 10.49 -27.01 -3.10
C THR A 336 10.41 -27.54 -4.52
N SER A 337 11.49 -28.15 -4.98
CA SER A 337 11.60 -28.92 -6.22
C SER A 337 11.91 -30.39 -5.91
N GLU A 338 11.96 -31.22 -6.95
CA GLU A 338 12.38 -32.63 -6.88
C GLU A 338 11.61 -33.42 -5.80
N TYR A 339 10.33 -33.11 -5.65
CA TYR A 339 9.43 -33.83 -4.74
C TYR A 339 8.74 -34.97 -5.48
N LYS A 340 8.34 -35.98 -4.73
CA LYS A 340 7.79 -37.22 -5.27
C LYS A 340 6.48 -37.59 -4.61
N VAL A 341 5.68 -38.32 -5.37
CA VAL A 341 4.45 -38.97 -4.92
C VAL A 341 4.45 -40.41 -5.41
N ASP A 342 3.85 -41.30 -4.64
CA ASP A 342 3.78 -42.72 -4.93
C ASP A 342 2.37 -43.26 -4.68
N SER A 343 2.21 -44.58 -4.77
CA SER A 343 0.91 -45.24 -4.60
C SER A 343 0.30 -45.12 -3.19
N GLU A 344 1.09 -44.74 -2.18
CA GLU A 344 0.62 -44.56 -0.80
C GLU A 344 0.13 -43.13 -0.54
N THR A 345 0.54 -42.16 -1.39
CA THR A 345 0.14 -40.75 -1.31
C THR A 345 -1.38 -40.57 -1.36
N ARG A 346 -1.91 -39.74 -0.45
CA ARG A 346 -3.31 -39.31 -0.42
C ARG A 346 -3.47 -37.81 -0.62
N ASN A 347 -4.66 -37.39 -1.03
CA ASN A 347 -5.05 -35.98 -1.19
C ASN A 347 -4.18 -35.19 -2.20
N VAL A 348 -3.54 -35.89 -3.12
CA VAL A 348 -2.82 -35.33 -4.27
C VAL A 348 -3.41 -35.93 -5.52
N TYR A 349 -3.40 -35.18 -6.61
CA TYR A 349 -3.90 -35.63 -7.90
C TYR A 349 -2.79 -35.61 -8.94
N LEU A 350 -2.96 -36.39 -10.00
CA LEU A 350 -2.07 -36.40 -11.17
C LEU A 350 -2.80 -35.88 -12.41
N ASP A 351 -2.17 -34.94 -13.10
CA ASP A 351 -2.54 -34.53 -14.45
C ASP A 351 -1.59 -35.21 -15.44
N LYS A 352 -2.09 -36.24 -16.13
CA LYS A 352 -1.35 -36.99 -17.18
C LYS A 352 -1.67 -36.51 -18.60
N SER A 353 -2.29 -35.34 -18.75
CA SER A 353 -2.66 -34.84 -20.08
C SER A 353 -1.52 -34.15 -20.83
N GLU A 354 -0.38 -33.93 -20.16
CA GLU A 354 0.89 -33.55 -20.79
C GLU A 354 1.83 -34.76 -20.92
N LYS A 355 2.92 -34.57 -21.67
CA LYS A 355 3.96 -35.60 -21.84
C LYS A 355 4.62 -35.98 -20.50
N GLU A 356 4.83 -34.98 -19.64
CA GLU A 356 5.34 -35.16 -18.28
C GLU A 356 4.17 -34.97 -17.29
N PRO A 357 3.87 -35.98 -16.45
CA PRO A 357 2.81 -35.86 -15.46
C PRO A 357 3.05 -34.73 -14.47
N LEU A 358 1.99 -34.01 -14.12
CA LEU A 358 2.04 -32.91 -13.16
C LEU A 358 1.38 -33.33 -11.85
N ILE A 359 2.05 -33.05 -10.73
CA ILE A 359 1.58 -33.39 -9.39
C ILE A 359 0.77 -32.21 -8.84
N VAL A 360 -0.52 -32.42 -8.60
CA VAL A 360 -1.48 -31.35 -8.28
C VAL A 360 -1.96 -31.49 -6.84
N ASN A 361 -1.62 -30.50 -6.01
CA ASN A 361 -2.12 -30.35 -4.64
C ASN A 361 -2.94 -29.06 -4.52
N PHE A 362 -4.19 -29.15 -4.11
CA PHE A 362 -5.10 -28.00 -4.04
C PHE A 362 -5.10 -27.39 -2.65
N LEU A 363 -4.86 -26.08 -2.57
CA LEU A 363 -4.64 -25.32 -1.33
C LEU A 363 -5.72 -24.29 -1.04
#